data_AF-A0A7R9FK00-F1
#
_entry.id   AF-A0A7R9FK00-F1
#
_cell.length_a   1.000
_cell.length_b   1.000
_cell.length_c   1.000
_cell.angle_alpha   90.00
_cell.angle_beta   90.00
_cell.angle_gamma   90.00
#
_symmetry.space_group_name_H-M   'P 1'
#
loop_
_entity.id
_entity.type
_entity.pdbx_description
1 polymer ?
#
loop_
_entity_poly.entity_id
_entity_poly.type
_entity_poly.pdbx_seq_one_letter_code
_entity_poly.pdbx_strand_id
1 'polypeptide(L)'
;MEQKRWLFYDKVTAVTAARTAEKYTTTSLHFEAYYYATEQFVVRVNLICAVQCTIVEKAERTTFKALNGGPQRLGVQLSQDGDIIDVSGVDSTIPNGLVQLLQAGPNLLDRTKRVVGESKSVVPLSQIRLLPPITSPSKVVCVGLNYSGHCDEQNVPYPKEPVFFSKFSSCIALDWEVELAIVIGKTAKDVKPSEAIDHIFGFTVAQDITARDWQKGRNGGQWLLGKSMDTFCPLGPAVVIKEAVGDINNLGIRSKINGVLKQEGSTSELIHKIDFIVSFLSQ
;
A
#
# COMPACT_ATOMS: atom_id res chain seq x y z
N MET A 1 -23.14 -17.21 28.76
CA MET A 1 -22.60 -17.68 27.47
C MET A 1 -22.02 -16.48 26.76
N GLU A 2 -20.76 -16.20 27.02
CA GLU A 2 -20.10 -14.95 26.65
C GLU A 2 -18.77 -15.33 26.01
N GLN A 3 -18.76 -15.40 24.67
CA GLN A 3 -17.55 -15.55 23.86
C GLN A 3 -17.92 -15.32 22.38
N LYS A 4 -17.89 -14.06 21.93
CA LYS A 4 -17.60 -13.69 20.54
C LYS A 4 -16.88 -12.34 20.56
N ARG A 5 -15.56 -12.40 20.77
CA ARG A 5 -14.65 -11.25 20.69
C ARG A 5 -13.63 -11.58 19.61
N TRP A 6 -13.93 -11.22 18.36
CA TRP A 6 -12.88 -11.03 17.34
C TRP A 6 -12.33 -9.62 17.57
N LEU A 7 -11.26 -9.53 18.35
CA LEU A 7 -10.69 -8.25 18.74
C LEU A 7 -9.74 -7.73 17.64
N PHE A 8 -10.11 -6.64 16.99
CA PHE A 8 -9.20 -5.79 16.23
C PHE A 8 -8.44 -4.85 17.17
N TYR A 9 -7.52 -5.39 17.96
CA TYR A 9 -6.54 -4.58 18.69
C TYR A 9 -5.22 -4.60 17.95
N ASP A 10 -5.02 -3.73 16.97
CA ASP A 10 -3.68 -3.31 16.56
C ASP A 10 -3.72 -2.01 15.75
N LYS A 11 -2.69 -1.18 15.90
CA LYS A 11 -2.64 0.18 15.35
C LYS A 11 -2.35 0.24 13.84
N VAL A 12 -1.89 -0.85 13.22
CA VAL A 12 -1.49 -0.85 11.79
C VAL A 12 -1.86 -2.17 11.09
N THR A 13 -2.76 -2.07 10.10
CA THR A 13 -3.18 -3.13 9.19
C THR A 13 -2.95 -2.67 7.76
N ALA A 14 -2.38 -3.52 6.91
CA ALA A 14 -2.39 -3.31 5.47
C ALA A 14 -3.60 -4.02 4.89
N VAL A 15 -4.48 -3.28 4.21
CA VAL A 15 -5.61 -3.85 3.48
C VAL A 15 -5.35 -3.74 1.99
N THR A 16 -5.25 -4.85 1.25
CA THR A 16 -5.05 -4.83 -0.21
C THR A 16 -6.36 -5.17 -0.91
N ALA A 17 -6.73 -4.46 -1.98
CA ALA A 17 -7.88 -4.81 -2.82
C ALA A 17 -7.40 -5.35 -4.16
N ALA A 18 -7.78 -6.59 -4.51
CA ALA A 18 -7.13 -7.36 -5.56
C ALA A 18 -7.78 -7.29 -6.96
N ARG A 19 -6.97 -7.08 -8.00
CA ARG A 19 -7.15 -7.42 -9.41
C ARG A 19 -5.98 -8.28 -9.84
N THR A 20 -6.20 -9.59 -9.93
CA THR A 20 -5.08 -10.52 -10.07
C THR A 20 -4.45 -10.53 -11.46
N ALA A 21 -3.13 -10.75 -11.54
CA ALA A 21 -2.39 -10.97 -12.77
C ALA A 21 -2.45 -12.43 -13.29
N GLU A 22 -2.22 -12.59 -14.60
CA GLU A 22 -2.08 -13.87 -15.32
C GLU A 22 -0.74 -14.60 -15.03
N LYS A 23 -0.71 -15.91 -15.32
CA LYS A 23 0.44 -16.81 -15.12
C LYS A 23 1.67 -16.38 -15.95
N TYR A 24 2.83 -16.14 -15.31
CA TYR A 24 4.11 -16.11 -16.03
C TYR A 24 5.26 -16.74 -15.22
N THR A 25 6.13 -17.45 -15.93
CA THR A 25 7.39 -18.05 -15.46
C THR A 25 8.45 -16.98 -15.24
N THR A 26 9.23 -17.15 -14.16
CA THR A 26 10.37 -16.34 -13.74
C THR A 26 11.26 -15.93 -14.91
N THR A 27 11.10 -14.68 -15.33
CA THR A 27 12.06 -13.92 -16.12
C THR A 27 12.12 -12.56 -15.43
N SER A 28 13.23 -11.85 -15.44
CA SER A 28 13.31 -10.50 -14.84
C SER A 28 12.26 -9.59 -15.49
N LEU A 29 11.24 -9.22 -14.71
CA LEU A 29 10.13 -8.39 -15.15
C LEU A 29 10.32 -6.99 -14.55
N HIS A 30 10.33 -5.97 -15.40
CA HIS A 30 10.31 -4.57 -14.97
C HIS A 30 8.86 -4.05 -15.05
N PHE A 31 8.34 -3.52 -13.94
CA PHE A 31 6.98 -3.00 -13.84
C PHE A 31 6.92 -1.57 -13.30
N GLU A 32 5.91 -0.83 -13.76
CA GLU A 32 5.63 0.56 -13.37
C GLU A 32 4.14 0.68 -12.99
N ALA A 33 3.81 1.19 -11.79
CA ALA A 33 2.45 1.14 -11.20
C ALA A 33 1.90 2.52 -10.79
N TYR A 34 0.98 3.13 -11.55
CA TYR A 34 0.73 4.60 -11.55
C TYR A 34 -0.62 5.00 -10.99
N TYR A 35 -0.69 6.17 -10.31
CA TYR A 35 -1.92 6.87 -9.96
C TYR A 35 -2.07 8.16 -10.77
N TYR A 36 -3.26 8.41 -11.34
CA TYR A 36 -3.59 9.64 -12.07
C TYR A 36 -4.92 10.22 -11.59
N ALA A 37 -4.99 11.56 -11.54
CA ALA A 37 -6.22 12.35 -11.52
C ALA A 37 -6.33 13.13 -12.86
N THR A 38 -7.52 13.17 -13.46
CA THR A 38 -7.87 13.72 -14.79
C THR A 38 -7.76 15.25 -14.88
N GLU A 39 -7.48 16.00 -15.98
CA GLU A 39 -7.30 15.76 -17.43
C GLU A 39 -6.29 16.76 -18.07
N GLN A 40 -5.87 16.42 -19.31
CA GLN A 40 -5.38 17.23 -20.45
C GLN A 40 -3.85 17.37 -20.71
N PHE A 41 -3.50 16.80 -21.87
CA PHE A 41 -2.28 16.86 -22.69
C PHE A 41 -1.11 15.90 -22.35
N VAL A 42 -0.63 15.28 -23.44
CA VAL A 42 0.32 14.16 -23.52
C VAL A 42 1.69 14.56 -22.96
N VAL A 43 2.12 13.86 -21.91
CA VAL A 43 3.52 13.78 -21.48
C VAL A 43 3.81 12.33 -21.08
N ARG A 44 4.92 11.78 -21.58
CA ARG A 44 5.44 10.49 -21.13
C ARG A 44 5.80 10.60 -19.66
N VAL A 45 5.15 9.80 -18.82
CA VAL A 45 5.35 9.81 -17.37
C VAL A 45 5.65 8.36 -16.98
N ASN A 46 6.88 8.11 -16.53
CA ASN A 46 7.26 7.10 -15.50
C ASN A 46 6.68 7.55 -14.18
N LEU A 47 6.35 6.69 -13.21
CA LEU A 47 5.63 7.20 -12.04
C LEU A 47 6.44 8.35 -11.50
N ILE A 48 5.77 9.48 -11.63
CA ILE A 48 5.89 10.86 -11.23
C ILE A 48 4.41 11.14 -11.13
N CYS A 49 3.90 11.10 -9.90
CA CYS A 49 2.59 11.44 -9.42
C CYS A 49 2.19 12.70 -10.16
N ALA A 50 1.32 12.54 -11.16
CA ALA A 50 0.79 13.66 -11.91
C ALA A 50 -0.29 14.33 -11.04
N VAL A 51 0.16 15.20 -10.16
CA VAL A 51 -0.68 16.24 -9.57
C VAL A 51 0.07 17.56 -9.75
N GLN A 52 -0.38 18.39 -10.69
CA GLN A 52 -0.04 19.81 -10.72
C GLN A 52 -0.51 20.44 -9.41
N CYS A 53 0.40 20.92 -8.57
CA CYS A 53 0.29 22.19 -7.82
C CYS A 53 1.48 22.39 -6.88
N THR A 54 1.71 23.65 -6.56
CA THR A 54 2.85 24.28 -5.90
C THR A 54 3.05 23.87 -4.44
N ILE A 55 4.30 23.50 -4.11
CA ILE A 55 5.05 23.60 -2.83
C ILE A 55 4.23 23.54 -1.51
N VAL A 56 4.59 22.53 -0.69
CA VAL A 56 4.34 22.28 0.76
C VAL A 56 3.47 21.05 1.14
N GLU A 57 2.60 20.49 0.28
CA GLU A 57 1.59 19.53 0.78
C GLU A 57 1.76 18.03 0.45
N LYS A 58 2.80 17.62 -0.30
CA LYS A 58 3.01 16.19 -0.61
C LYS A 58 4.18 15.62 0.18
N ALA A 59 3.90 14.61 1.00
CA ALA A 59 4.92 13.88 1.73
C ALA A 59 4.65 12.38 1.63
N GLU A 60 5.55 11.65 0.98
CA GLU A 60 5.57 10.20 0.97
C GLU A 60 6.51 9.72 2.07
N ARG A 61 6.13 8.67 2.79
CA ARG A 61 6.97 8.06 3.83
C ARG A 61 7.56 6.76 3.33
N THR A 62 8.87 6.63 3.43
CA THR A 62 9.61 5.44 3.01
C THR A 62 10.59 5.00 4.07
N THR A 63 10.95 3.72 4.06
CA THR A 63 12.06 3.18 4.85
C THR A 63 13.22 2.93 3.90
N PHE A 64 14.44 3.22 4.34
CA PHE A 64 15.61 3.09 3.48
C PHE A 64 16.86 2.68 4.26
N LYS A 65 17.89 2.27 3.53
CA LYS A 65 19.27 2.09 4.02
C LYS A 65 20.22 2.81 3.07
N ALA A 66 21.29 3.39 3.59
CA ALA A 66 22.33 3.95 2.73
C ALA A 66 23.08 2.84 1.97
N LEU A 67 23.52 3.11 0.75
CA LEU A 67 24.21 2.12 -0.11
C LEU A 67 25.59 1.72 0.44
N ASN A 68 26.24 2.62 1.17
CA ASN A 68 27.48 2.34 1.89
C ASN A 68 27.27 1.53 3.19
N GLY A 69 26.03 1.08 3.45
CA GLY A 69 25.66 0.33 4.65
C GLY A 69 25.07 1.22 5.76
N GLY A 70 24.77 0.61 6.90
CA GLY A 70 24.18 1.29 8.06
C GLY A 70 22.78 0.79 8.44
N PRO A 71 22.21 1.36 9.52
CA PRO A 71 20.90 0.96 10.00
C PRO A 71 19.81 1.35 9.00
N GLN A 72 18.67 0.66 9.07
CA GLN A 72 17.45 1.15 8.45
C GLN A 72 17.08 2.53 9.05
N ARG A 73 16.55 3.40 8.21
CA ARG A 73 16.04 4.73 8.56
C ARG A 73 14.63 4.93 8.03
N LEU A 74 13.87 5.78 8.71
CA LEU A 74 12.61 6.33 8.22
C LEU A 74 12.90 7.67 7.54
N GLY A 75 12.38 7.83 6.32
CA GLY A 75 12.54 9.02 5.51
C GLY A 75 11.23 9.57 4.98
N VAL A 76 11.27 10.84 4.58
CA VAL A 76 10.17 11.52 3.91
C VAL A 76 10.63 12.05 2.56
N GLN A 77 9.88 11.76 1.51
CA GLN A 77 10.09 12.26 0.16
C GLN A 77 9.01 13.30 -0.16
N LEU A 78 9.40 14.50 -0.57
CA LEU A 78 8.45 15.61 -0.81
C LEU A 78 7.94 15.70 -2.25
N SER A 79 8.72 15.17 -3.19
CA SER A 79 8.37 15.14 -4.60
C SER A 79 8.81 13.81 -5.18
N GLN A 80 8.17 13.37 -6.26
CA GLN A 80 8.61 12.18 -6.94
C GLN A 80 10.08 12.27 -7.34
N ASP A 81 10.81 11.17 -7.16
CA ASP A 81 12.23 11.03 -7.48
C ASP A 81 13.12 12.04 -6.76
N GLY A 82 12.55 12.81 -5.82
CA GLY A 82 13.25 13.76 -4.98
C GLY A 82 14.08 13.05 -3.93
N ASP A 83 14.98 13.80 -3.33
CA ASP A 83 15.81 13.28 -2.25
C ASP A 83 14.99 13.03 -0.98
N ILE A 84 15.56 12.21 -0.09
CA ILE A 84 14.89 11.76 1.12
C ILE A 84 15.33 12.60 2.32
N ILE A 85 14.38 13.17 3.04
CA ILE A 85 14.62 13.78 4.34
C ILE A 85 14.71 12.66 5.39
N ASP A 86 15.90 12.43 5.94
CA ASP A 86 16.14 11.43 7.00
C ASP A 86 15.61 11.91 8.36
N VAL A 87 14.33 11.67 8.62
CA VAL A 87 13.67 12.14 9.84
C VAL A 87 14.17 11.41 11.10
N SER A 88 14.47 10.13 10.99
CA SER A 88 14.96 9.30 12.11
C SER A 88 16.45 9.47 12.41
N GLY A 89 17.22 9.93 11.42
CA GLY A 89 18.61 10.34 11.59
C GLY A 89 18.74 11.69 12.28
N VAL A 90 17.80 12.62 12.03
CA VAL A 90 17.77 13.95 12.66
C VAL A 90 17.27 13.90 14.09
N ASP A 91 16.19 13.14 14.35
CA ASP A 91 15.62 12.99 15.69
C ASP A 91 15.54 11.50 16.06
N SER A 92 16.42 11.08 16.97
CA SER A 92 16.52 9.69 17.42
C SER A 92 15.32 9.20 18.22
N THR A 93 14.40 10.09 18.61
CA THR A 93 13.12 9.68 19.20
C THR A 93 12.12 9.19 18.16
N ILE A 94 12.30 9.54 16.88
CA ILE A 94 11.51 9.03 15.76
C ILE A 94 12.04 7.64 15.41
N PRO A 95 11.21 6.58 15.45
CA PRO A 95 11.66 5.24 15.14
C PRO A 95 12.02 5.10 13.65
N ASN A 96 12.92 4.16 13.36
CA ASN A 96 13.38 3.86 12.01
C ASN A 96 12.35 3.14 11.11
N GLY A 97 11.12 2.92 11.60
CA GLY A 97 10.08 2.18 10.90
C GLY A 97 8.72 2.84 11.04
N LEU A 98 7.95 2.83 9.95
CA LEU A 98 6.66 3.51 9.89
C LEU A 98 5.64 2.88 10.85
N VAL A 99 5.64 1.55 10.98
CA VAL A 99 4.71 0.85 11.89
C VAL A 99 4.90 1.33 13.33
N GLN A 100 6.15 1.41 13.78
CA GLN A 100 6.49 1.89 15.12
C GLN A 100 6.12 3.37 15.31
N LEU A 101 6.31 4.20 14.27
CA LEU A 101 5.90 5.60 14.32
C LEU A 101 4.37 5.74 14.50
N LEU A 102 3.58 4.99 13.72
CA LEU A 102 2.13 4.96 13.85
C LEU A 102 1.70 4.45 15.23
N GLN A 103 2.41 3.45 15.76
CA GLN A 103 2.15 2.92 17.08
C GLN A 103 2.47 3.91 18.22
N ALA A 104 3.48 4.77 18.04
CA ALA A 104 3.84 5.81 19.01
C ALA A 104 2.77 6.90 19.13
N GLY A 105 1.94 7.09 18.10
CA GLY A 105 0.78 7.98 18.13
C GLY A 105 1.04 9.41 17.64
N PRO A 106 0.05 10.29 17.76
CA PRO A 106 0.01 11.58 17.05
C PRO A 106 1.15 12.54 17.42
N ASN A 107 1.56 12.57 18.69
CA ASN A 107 2.63 13.46 19.15
C ASN A 107 3.94 13.27 18.37
N LEU A 108 4.29 12.02 18.06
CA LEU A 108 5.53 11.71 17.34
C LEU A 108 5.36 11.93 15.82
N LEU A 109 4.15 11.75 15.29
CA LEU A 109 3.82 12.14 13.91
C LEU A 109 3.97 13.66 13.71
N ASP A 110 3.48 14.47 14.64
CA ASP A 110 3.62 15.94 14.57
C ASP A 110 5.06 16.39 14.77
N ARG A 111 5.84 15.68 15.59
CA ARG A 111 7.29 15.86 15.66
C ARG A 111 7.97 15.56 14.32
N THR A 112 7.59 14.46 13.67
CA THR A 112 8.10 14.10 12.34
C THR A 112 7.80 15.19 11.32
N LYS A 113 6.59 15.76 11.30
CA LYS A 113 6.23 16.88 10.41
C LYS A 113 7.12 18.11 10.65
N ARG A 114 7.43 18.44 11.91
CA ARG A 114 8.34 19.54 12.24
C ARG A 114 9.76 19.30 11.69
N VAL A 115 10.30 18.10 11.87
CA VAL A 115 11.62 17.73 11.33
C VAL A 115 11.66 17.87 9.80
N VAL A 116 10.60 17.44 9.12
CA VAL A 116 10.45 17.62 7.66
C VAL A 116 10.51 19.10 7.27
N GLY A 117 9.77 19.96 7.98
CA GLY A 117 9.75 21.41 7.72
C GLY A 117 11.11 22.10 7.90
N GLU A 118 12.01 21.53 8.72
CA GLU A 118 13.37 22.06 8.89
C GLU A 118 14.33 21.64 7.78
N SER A 119 14.07 20.52 7.09
CA SER A 119 14.86 20.02 5.94
C SER A 119 16.38 19.92 6.17
N LYS A 120 16.81 19.62 7.40
CA LYS A 120 18.24 19.65 7.81
C LYS A 120 19.09 18.46 7.36
N SER A 121 18.48 17.34 6.95
CA SER A 121 19.21 16.12 6.57
C SER A 121 18.58 15.49 5.34
N VAL A 122 18.98 15.97 4.17
CA VAL A 122 18.54 15.47 2.87
C VAL A 122 19.59 14.49 2.33
N VAL A 123 19.17 13.26 2.03
CA VAL A 123 20.00 12.19 1.50
C VAL A 123 19.62 11.95 0.04
N PRO A 124 20.58 11.98 -0.90
CA PRO A 124 20.29 11.75 -2.30
C PRO A 124 19.63 10.40 -2.53
N LEU A 125 18.56 10.36 -3.33
CA LEU A 125 17.87 9.10 -3.65
C LEU A 125 18.82 8.06 -4.28
N SER A 126 19.80 8.53 -5.05
CA SER A 126 20.85 7.69 -5.68
C SER A 126 21.84 7.06 -4.70
N GLN A 127 21.86 7.50 -3.44
CA GLN A 127 22.78 7.01 -2.39
C GLN A 127 22.10 6.04 -1.42
N ILE A 128 20.85 5.68 -1.68
CA ILE A 128 20.07 4.81 -0.79
C ILE A 128 19.46 3.63 -1.53
N ARG A 129 19.13 2.60 -0.76
CA ARG A 129 18.24 1.51 -1.16
C ARG A 129 16.94 1.66 -0.38
N LEU A 130 15.84 1.82 -1.10
CA LEU A 130 14.50 1.78 -0.50
C LEU A 130 14.19 0.36 0.01
N LEU A 131 13.40 0.30 1.06
CA LEU A 131 12.86 -0.90 1.67
C LEU A 131 11.32 -0.81 1.62
N PRO A 132 10.59 -1.91 1.87
CA PRO A 132 9.14 -1.84 2.00
C PRO A 132 8.78 -0.82 3.09
N PRO A 133 7.88 0.14 2.83
CA PRO A 133 7.55 1.16 3.82
C PRO A 133 6.86 0.56 5.07
N ILE A 134 6.30 -0.65 4.93
CA ILE A 134 5.64 -1.43 5.99
C ILE A 134 6.36 -2.78 6.11
N THR A 135 7.25 -2.95 7.08
CA THR A 135 8.09 -4.17 7.20
C THR A 135 7.56 -5.21 8.19
N SER A 136 6.68 -4.82 9.12
CA SER A 136 6.19 -5.72 10.18
C SER A 136 4.80 -5.31 10.67
N PRO A 137 3.78 -5.29 9.79
CA PRO A 137 2.41 -5.05 10.23
C PRO A 137 1.93 -6.25 11.06
N SER A 138 0.97 -6.04 11.96
CA SER A 138 0.40 -7.15 12.71
C SER A 138 -0.53 -8.01 11.86
N LYS A 139 -1.19 -7.40 10.87
CA LYS A 139 -2.12 -8.06 9.94
C LYS A 139 -1.93 -7.54 8.52
N VAL A 140 -2.01 -8.45 7.56
CA VAL A 140 -2.20 -8.16 6.13
C VAL A 140 -3.50 -8.82 5.70
N VAL A 141 -4.52 -8.00 5.46
CA VAL A 141 -5.86 -8.44 5.07
C VAL A 141 -6.06 -8.10 3.60
N CYS A 142 -6.54 -9.03 2.82
CA CYS A 142 -6.69 -8.88 1.38
C CYS A 142 -8.16 -9.04 1.01
N VAL A 143 -8.61 -8.31 -0.01
CA VAL A 143 -9.99 -8.35 -0.52
C VAL A 143 -9.99 -8.95 -1.91
N GLY A 144 -10.58 -10.13 -2.05
CA GLY A 144 -10.74 -10.82 -3.33
C GLY A 144 -12.00 -10.39 -4.05
N LEU A 145 -11.99 -10.54 -5.38
CA LEU A 145 -13.18 -10.35 -6.24
C LEU A 145 -13.85 -8.97 -6.06
N ASN A 146 -13.06 -7.92 -5.84
CA ASN A 146 -13.60 -6.60 -5.51
C ASN A 146 -13.57 -5.59 -6.65
N TYR A 147 -13.12 -5.98 -7.84
CA TYR A 147 -13.24 -5.20 -9.08
C TYR A 147 -14.27 -5.87 -9.97
N SER A 148 -15.22 -5.09 -10.50
CA SER A 148 -16.24 -5.61 -11.43
C SER A 148 -15.62 -6.29 -12.63
N GLY A 149 -14.65 -5.63 -13.29
CA GLY A 149 -13.95 -6.20 -14.45
C GLY A 149 -13.23 -7.52 -14.16
N HIS A 150 -12.74 -7.72 -12.93
CA HIS A 150 -12.11 -8.99 -12.53
C HIS A 150 -13.13 -10.13 -12.31
N CYS A 151 -14.34 -9.79 -11.89
CA CYS A 151 -15.43 -10.76 -11.79
C CYS A 151 -15.96 -11.12 -13.18
N ASP A 152 -16.11 -10.14 -14.06
CA ASP A 152 -16.55 -10.32 -15.44
C ASP A 152 -15.61 -11.24 -16.23
N GLU A 153 -14.29 -11.02 -16.10
CA GLU A 153 -13.25 -11.85 -16.74
C GLU A 153 -13.36 -13.33 -16.35
N GLN A 154 -13.72 -13.61 -15.10
CA GLN A 154 -13.85 -14.97 -14.59
C GLN A 154 -15.26 -15.54 -14.74
N ASN A 155 -16.22 -14.75 -15.24
CA ASN A 155 -17.64 -15.09 -15.32
C ASN A 155 -18.21 -15.55 -13.96
N VAL A 156 -17.89 -14.81 -12.90
CA VAL A 156 -18.38 -15.06 -11.53
C VAL A 156 -19.30 -13.93 -11.06
N PRO A 157 -20.32 -14.22 -10.23
CA PRO A 157 -21.22 -13.18 -9.73
C PRO A 157 -20.47 -12.21 -8.81
N TYR A 158 -20.91 -10.96 -8.80
CA TYR A 158 -20.37 -9.95 -7.92
C TYR A 158 -20.69 -10.32 -6.46
N PRO A 159 -19.70 -10.33 -5.57
CA PRO A 159 -19.93 -10.69 -4.19
C PRO A 159 -20.91 -9.71 -3.52
N LYS A 160 -21.82 -10.23 -2.70
CA LYS A 160 -22.76 -9.40 -1.91
C LYS A 160 -22.10 -8.79 -0.68
N GLU A 161 -21.07 -9.46 -0.17
CA GLU A 161 -20.25 -9.03 0.97
C GLU A 161 -18.77 -9.18 0.59
N PRO A 162 -17.86 -8.34 1.10
CA PRO A 162 -16.46 -8.38 0.72
C PRO A 162 -15.82 -9.73 1.10
N VAL A 163 -15.05 -10.30 0.16
CA VAL A 163 -14.39 -11.60 0.38
C VAL A 163 -12.99 -11.37 0.93
N PHE A 164 -12.82 -11.61 2.23
CA PHE A 164 -11.52 -11.43 2.88
C PHE A 164 -10.68 -12.70 2.93
N PHE A 165 -9.37 -12.50 2.82
CA PHE A 165 -8.35 -13.50 3.12
C PHE A 165 -7.14 -12.79 3.72
N SER A 166 -6.13 -13.56 4.13
CA SER A 166 -4.92 -13.02 4.73
C SER A 166 -3.66 -13.46 3.98
N LYS A 167 -2.66 -12.59 4.03
CA LYS A 167 -1.26 -12.91 3.72
C LYS A 167 -0.44 -12.82 5.00
N PHE A 168 0.65 -13.55 5.09
CA PHE A 168 1.55 -13.41 6.23
C PHE A 168 2.42 -12.16 6.07
N SER A 169 2.78 -11.52 7.18
CA SER A 169 3.70 -10.38 7.18
C SER A 169 5.09 -10.77 6.64
N SER A 170 5.49 -12.03 6.79
CA SER A 170 6.74 -12.57 6.24
C SER A 170 6.79 -12.58 4.71
N CYS A 171 5.64 -12.50 4.03
CA CYS A 171 5.57 -12.45 2.57
C CYS A 171 5.92 -11.07 2.00
N ILE A 172 6.08 -10.05 2.86
CA ILE A 172 6.31 -8.68 2.43
C ILE A 172 7.71 -8.52 1.87
N ALA A 173 7.77 -8.01 0.65
CA ALA A 173 9.00 -7.65 -0.06
C ALA A 173 8.87 -6.27 -0.70
N LEU A 174 9.96 -5.73 -1.23
CA LEU A 174 9.90 -4.56 -2.11
C LEU A 174 9.91 -5.08 -3.53
N ASP A 175 8.84 -4.82 -4.26
CA ASP A 175 8.71 -5.09 -5.69
C ASP A 175 7.60 -4.21 -6.26
N TRP A 176 7.53 -4.14 -7.57
CA TRP A 176 6.62 -3.27 -8.32
C TRP A 176 5.62 -4.13 -9.05
N GLU A 177 4.32 -3.91 -8.81
CA GLU A 177 3.17 -4.44 -9.57
C GLU A 177 1.90 -4.13 -8.74
N VAL A 178 0.68 -4.17 -9.31
CA VAL A 178 -0.37 -3.25 -8.84
C VAL A 178 -1.61 -3.86 -8.16
N GLU A 179 -1.89 -3.31 -6.99
CA GLU A 179 -3.11 -3.34 -6.18
C GLU A 179 -3.05 -2.07 -5.33
N LEU A 180 -4.21 -1.51 -4.95
CA LEU A 180 -4.23 -0.46 -3.94
C LEU A 180 -4.12 -1.10 -2.55
N ALA A 181 -3.11 -0.71 -1.78
CA ALA A 181 -3.03 -0.99 -0.35
C ALA A 181 -3.41 0.22 0.49
N ILE A 182 -4.26 -0.01 1.48
CA ILE A 182 -4.68 0.94 2.50
C ILE A 182 -3.85 0.67 3.75
N VAL A 183 -3.16 1.69 4.26
CA VAL A 183 -2.44 1.62 5.52
C VAL A 183 -3.31 2.24 6.61
N ILE A 184 -3.73 1.42 7.58
CA ILE A 184 -4.45 1.89 8.76
C ILE A 184 -3.45 2.54 9.73
N GLY A 185 -3.72 3.76 10.17
CA GLY A 185 -2.87 4.52 11.10
C GLY A 185 -3.42 4.62 12.52
N LYS A 186 -4.72 4.36 12.69
CA LYS A 186 -5.41 4.43 13.97
C LYS A 186 -6.24 3.16 14.15
N THR A 187 -6.28 2.63 15.38
CA THR A 187 -7.09 1.45 15.71
C THR A 187 -8.52 1.65 15.22
N ALA A 188 -9.01 0.69 14.42
CA ALA A 188 -10.37 0.67 13.90
C ALA A 188 -11.14 -0.48 14.56
N LYS A 189 -12.20 -0.15 15.29
CA LYS A 189 -13.15 -1.10 15.87
C LYS A 189 -14.54 -0.48 15.87
N ASP A 190 -15.54 -1.23 15.41
CA ASP A 190 -16.94 -0.80 15.31
C ASP A 190 -17.09 0.55 14.58
N VAL A 191 -16.28 0.78 13.54
CA VAL A 191 -16.17 2.06 12.82
C VAL A 191 -17.29 2.16 11.80
N LYS A 192 -17.98 3.30 11.76
CA LYS A 192 -18.98 3.58 10.72
C LYS A 192 -18.30 3.90 9.39
N PRO A 193 -18.93 3.62 8.22
CA PRO A 193 -18.35 3.99 6.92
C PRO A 193 -17.95 5.47 6.84
N SER A 194 -18.78 6.37 7.38
CA SER A 194 -18.51 7.81 7.41
C SER A 194 -17.26 8.23 8.19
N GLU A 195 -16.77 7.37 9.09
CA GLU A 195 -15.60 7.62 9.96
C GLU A 195 -14.36 6.88 9.45
N ALA A 196 -14.51 5.95 8.49
CA ALA A 196 -13.46 5.05 8.05
C ALA A 196 -12.19 5.76 7.56
N ILE A 197 -12.36 6.86 6.82
CA ILE A 197 -11.25 7.65 6.27
C ILE A 197 -10.33 8.23 7.35
N ASP A 198 -10.87 8.50 8.55
CA ASP A 198 -10.09 9.03 9.67
C ASP A 198 -9.11 7.99 10.24
N HIS A 199 -9.38 6.70 10.03
CA HIS A 199 -8.51 5.61 10.46
C HIS A 199 -7.40 5.30 9.45
N ILE A 200 -7.55 5.76 8.22
CA ILE A 200 -6.55 5.57 7.16
C ILE A 200 -5.41 6.56 7.40
N PHE A 201 -4.18 6.06 7.34
CA PHE A 201 -2.96 6.87 7.31
C PHE A 201 -2.62 7.32 5.90
N GLY A 202 -2.74 6.38 4.96
CA GLY A 202 -2.32 6.59 3.59
C GLY A 202 -2.45 5.33 2.75
N PHE A 203 -1.88 5.41 1.57
CA PHE A 203 -1.99 4.39 0.54
C PHE A 203 -0.61 4.02 0.00
N THR A 204 -0.46 2.79 -0.45
CA THR A 204 0.74 2.33 -1.14
C THR A 204 0.36 1.35 -2.24
N VAL A 205 1.30 1.02 -3.11
CA VAL A 205 1.10 -0.03 -4.10
C VAL A 205 1.40 -1.38 -3.45
N ALA A 206 0.59 -2.37 -3.77
CA ALA A 206 0.78 -3.74 -3.35
C ALA A 206 0.70 -4.73 -4.49
N GLN A 207 1.24 -5.93 -4.29
CA GLN A 207 0.97 -7.06 -5.15
C GLN A 207 0.31 -8.19 -4.38
N ASP A 208 -0.65 -8.83 -5.04
CA ASP A 208 -1.25 -10.07 -4.59
C ASP A 208 -0.85 -11.25 -5.48
N ILE A 209 0.46 -11.55 -5.47
CA ILE A 209 1.03 -12.65 -6.25
C ILE A 209 0.35 -13.96 -5.85
N THR A 210 0.03 -14.77 -6.87
CA THR A 210 -0.72 -16.00 -6.69
C THR A 210 -0.14 -17.18 -7.47
N ALA A 211 0.27 -18.23 -6.75
CA ALA A 211 0.54 -19.55 -7.31
C ALA A 211 -0.79 -20.27 -7.56
N ARG A 212 -1.31 -20.20 -8.80
CA ARG A 212 -2.67 -20.65 -9.15
C ARG A 212 -2.89 -22.15 -9.08
N ASP A 213 -1.87 -22.91 -9.40
CA ASP A 213 -1.83 -24.37 -9.24
C ASP A 213 -2.00 -24.76 -7.77
N TRP A 214 -1.37 -24.03 -6.84
CA TRP A 214 -1.58 -24.22 -5.41
C TRP A 214 -2.93 -23.70 -4.93
N GLN A 215 -3.35 -22.51 -5.38
CA GLN A 215 -4.61 -21.90 -4.99
C GLN A 215 -5.82 -22.76 -5.37
N LYS A 216 -5.83 -23.34 -6.59
CA LYS A 216 -6.97 -24.11 -7.11
C LYS A 216 -6.84 -25.61 -6.87
N GLY A 217 -5.62 -26.15 -6.94
CA GLY A 217 -5.37 -27.59 -6.96
C GLY A 217 -5.12 -28.23 -5.60
N ARG A 218 -5.04 -27.45 -4.51
CA ARG A 218 -4.68 -27.95 -3.18
C ARG A 218 -5.65 -27.46 -2.10
N ASN A 219 -5.70 -28.21 -0.99
CA ASN A 219 -6.39 -27.85 0.25
C ASN A 219 -7.83 -27.31 0.06
N GLY A 220 -8.60 -27.96 -0.81
CA GLY A 220 -10.01 -27.58 -1.07
C GLY A 220 -10.20 -26.18 -1.68
N GLY A 221 -9.18 -25.62 -2.33
CA GLY A 221 -9.27 -24.29 -2.95
C GLY A 221 -9.06 -23.13 -1.97
N GLN A 222 -8.56 -23.39 -0.76
CA GLN A 222 -8.23 -22.33 0.19
C GLN A 222 -7.09 -21.44 -0.32
N TRP A 223 -7.24 -20.11 -0.20
CA TRP A 223 -6.33 -19.18 -0.88
C TRP A 223 -4.96 -19.03 -0.22
N LEU A 224 -4.85 -19.29 1.09
CA LEU A 224 -3.64 -19.06 1.87
C LEU A 224 -2.38 -19.66 1.21
N LEU A 225 -2.44 -20.93 0.79
CA LEU A 225 -1.28 -21.64 0.24
C LEU A 225 -0.80 -21.05 -1.10
N GLY A 226 -1.73 -20.56 -1.92
CA GLY A 226 -1.40 -19.94 -3.20
C GLY A 226 -1.03 -18.46 -3.08
N LYS A 227 -1.34 -17.82 -1.95
CA LYS A 227 -1.23 -16.36 -1.75
C LYS A 227 -0.13 -15.96 -0.76
N SER A 228 0.39 -16.87 0.06
CA SER A 228 1.25 -16.50 1.20
C SER A 228 2.62 -17.17 1.18
N MET A 229 3.21 -17.33 -0.01
CA MET A 229 4.62 -17.74 -0.13
C MET A 229 5.55 -16.53 0.11
N ASP A 230 6.83 -16.80 0.35
CA ASP A 230 7.82 -15.72 0.47
C ASP A 230 7.78 -14.82 -0.78
N THR A 231 7.95 -13.52 -0.55
CA THR A 231 7.87 -12.45 -1.57
C THR A 231 6.54 -12.30 -2.29
N PHE A 232 5.45 -12.97 -1.88
CA PHE A 232 4.15 -12.86 -2.57
C PHE A 232 3.34 -11.61 -2.20
N CYS A 233 3.82 -10.78 -1.27
CA CYS A 233 3.19 -9.51 -0.92
C CYS A 233 4.15 -8.31 -1.08
N PRO A 234 4.64 -8.01 -2.30
CA PRO A 234 5.34 -6.75 -2.50
C PRO A 234 4.51 -5.55 -2.04
N LEU A 235 5.14 -4.61 -1.33
CA LEU A 235 4.53 -3.37 -0.83
C LEU A 235 5.51 -2.21 -1.01
N GLY A 236 5.06 -1.10 -1.57
CA GLY A 236 5.85 0.14 -1.63
C GLY A 236 5.86 0.83 -3.00
N PRO A 237 6.89 1.63 -3.29
CA PRO A 237 8.10 1.89 -2.48
C PRO A 237 7.88 2.87 -1.31
N ALA A 238 6.74 3.56 -1.27
CA ALA A 238 6.42 4.53 -0.23
C ALA A 238 4.93 4.51 0.12
N VAL A 239 4.60 5.02 1.31
CA VAL A 239 3.22 5.31 1.71
C VAL A 239 2.93 6.77 1.46
N VAL A 240 2.00 7.04 0.54
CA VAL A 240 1.46 8.37 0.27
C VAL A 240 0.40 8.66 1.32
N ILE A 241 0.52 9.79 2.02
CA ILE A 241 -0.46 10.19 3.04
C ILE A 241 -1.83 10.44 2.40
N LYS A 242 -2.91 10.12 3.11
CA LYS A 242 -4.26 10.27 2.55
C LYS A 242 -4.57 11.71 2.12
N GLU A 243 -4.01 12.71 2.81
CA GLU A 243 -4.22 14.12 2.49
C GLU A 243 -3.59 14.51 1.15
N ALA A 244 -2.59 13.76 0.68
CA ALA A 244 -1.94 13.96 -0.61
C ALA A 244 -2.57 13.13 -1.74
N VAL A 245 -3.50 12.23 -1.41
CA VAL A 245 -4.25 11.44 -2.38
C VAL A 245 -5.52 12.20 -2.74
N GLY A 246 -5.81 12.29 -4.05
CA GLY A 246 -7.04 12.89 -4.55
C GLY A 246 -8.28 12.05 -4.24
N ASP A 247 -9.21 11.92 -5.19
CA ASP A 247 -10.36 11.06 -5.01
C ASP A 247 -9.95 9.57 -4.91
N ILE A 248 -9.99 9.02 -3.69
CA ILE A 248 -9.61 7.64 -3.39
C ILE A 248 -10.48 6.61 -4.13
N ASN A 249 -11.68 7.00 -4.54
CA ASN A 249 -12.61 6.16 -5.30
C ASN A 249 -12.48 6.35 -6.82
N ASN A 250 -11.48 7.11 -7.28
CA ASN A 250 -11.19 7.30 -8.69
C ASN A 250 -9.69 7.40 -8.97
N LEU A 251 -8.93 6.43 -8.46
CA LEU A 251 -7.50 6.32 -8.69
C LEU A 251 -7.24 5.35 -9.83
N GLY A 252 -6.55 5.81 -10.88
CA GLY A 252 -6.03 4.94 -11.92
C GLY A 252 -5.04 3.93 -11.35
N ILE A 253 -5.07 2.70 -11.87
CA ILE A 253 -4.26 1.56 -11.45
C ILE A 253 -3.81 0.84 -12.73
N ARG A 254 -2.50 0.62 -12.88
CA ARG A 254 -1.97 -0.11 -14.04
C ARG A 254 -0.70 -0.89 -13.72
N SER A 255 -0.46 -1.95 -14.48
CA SER A 255 0.78 -2.74 -14.44
C SER A 255 1.30 -2.97 -15.86
N LYS A 256 2.63 -2.96 -16.03
CA LYS A 256 3.30 -3.22 -17.30
C LYS A 256 4.41 -4.25 -17.12
N ILE A 257 4.51 -5.24 -17.99
CA ILE A 257 5.65 -6.15 -18.07
C ILE A 257 6.61 -5.67 -19.15
N ASN A 258 7.82 -5.25 -18.78
CA ASN A 258 8.84 -4.83 -19.75
C ASN A 258 8.30 -3.75 -20.71
N GLY A 259 7.55 -2.79 -20.15
CA GLY A 259 6.90 -1.72 -20.90
C GLY A 259 5.56 -2.09 -21.57
N VAL A 260 5.19 -3.37 -21.60
CA VAL A 260 3.92 -3.84 -22.19
C VAL A 260 2.81 -3.83 -21.14
N LEU A 261 1.75 -3.05 -21.37
CA LEU A 261 0.59 -2.99 -20.49
C LEU A 261 -0.03 -4.38 -20.28
N LYS A 262 -0.30 -4.73 -19.02
CA LYS A 262 -0.92 -6.01 -18.62
C LYS A 262 -2.24 -5.83 -17.90
N GLN A 263 -2.34 -4.80 -17.06
CA GLN A 263 -3.58 -4.46 -16.37
C GLN A 263 -3.74 -2.94 -16.37
N GLU A 264 -4.98 -2.49 -16.50
CA GLU A 264 -5.38 -1.09 -16.42
C GLU A 264 -6.82 -0.99 -15.95
N GLY A 265 -7.07 -0.24 -14.89
CA GLY A 265 -8.41 0.04 -14.35
C GLY A 265 -8.39 1.20 -13.37
N SER A 266 -9.50 1.39 -12.66
CA SER A 266 -9.64 2.44 -11.65
C SER A 266 -10.29 1.93 -10.38
N THR A 267 -10.00 2.55 -9.23
CA THR A 267 -10.73 2.28 -7.97
C THR A 267 -12.22 2.65 -8.06
N SER A 268 -12.64 3.35 -9.12
CA SER A 268 -14.06 3.57 -9.42
C SER A 268 -14.81 2.27 -9.74
N GLU A 269 -14.09 1.24 -10.19
CA GLU A 269 -14.60 -0.11 -10.48
C GLU A 269 -14.72 -1.00 -9.23
N LEU A 270 -14.31 -0.51 -8.05
CA LEU A 270 -14.46 -1.26 -6.81
C LEU A 270 -15.95 -1.53 -6.52
N ILE A 271 -16.31 -2.80 -6.35
CA ILE A 271 -17.66 -3.28 -6.01
C ILE A 271 -18.02 -2.81 -4.60
N HIS A 272 -17.14 -3.06 -3.64
CA HIS A 272 -17.20 -2.51 -2.29
C HIS A 272 -16.18 -1.39 -2.13
N LYS A 273 -16.64 -0.18 -1.78
CA LYS A 273 -15.79 1.01 -1.63
C LYS A 273 -14.91 0.96 -0.38
N ILE A 274 -13.84 1.76 -0.38
CA ILE A 274 -12.78 1.74 0.64
C ILE A 274 -13.32 1.97 2.05
N ASP A 275 -14.21 2.94 2.20
CA ASP A 275 -14.90 3.27 3.45
C ASP A 275 -15.71 2.09 3.99
N PHE A 276 -16.46 1.42 3.11
CA PHE A 276 -17.23 0.23 3.45
C PHE A 276 -16.32 -0.95 3.82
N ILE A 277 -15.24 -1.20 3.08
CA ILE A 277 -14.26 -2.26 3.40
C ILE A 277 -13.68 -2.06 4.80
N VAL A 278 -13.21 -0.85 5.11
CA VAL A 278 -12.60 -0.53 6.41
C VAL A 278 -13.64 -0.65 7.53
N SER A 279 -14.85 -0.15 7.31
CA SER A 279 -15.94 -0.28 8.28
C SER A 279 -16.30 -1.74 8.53
N PHE A 280 -16.49 -2.54 7.49
CA PHE A 280 -16.84 -3.96 7.58
C PHE A 280 -15.76 -4.75 8.31
N LEU A 281 -14.49 -4.52 7.97
CA LEU A 281 -13.36 -5.17 8.67
C LEU A 281 -13.23 -4.76 10.13
N SER A 282 -13.82 -3.64 10.54
CA SER A 282 -13.68 -3.16 11.92
C SER A 282 -14.74 -3.73 12.89
N GLN A 283 -15.78 -4.39 12.38
CA GLN A 283 -16.81 -5.07 13.20
C GLN A 283 -16.25 -6.35 13.84
#